data_AF-A0A964N462-F1
#
_entry.id   AF-A0A964N462-F1
#
_cell.length_a   1.000
_cell.length_b   1.000
_cell.length_c   1.000
_cell.angle_alpha   90.00
_cell.angle_beta   90.00
_cell.angle_gamma   90.00
#
_symmetry.space_group_name_H-M   'P 1'
#
loop_
_entity.id
_entity.type
_entity.pdbx_description
1 polymer ?
#
loop_
_entity_poly.entity_id
_entity_poly.type
_entity_poly.pdbx_seq_one_letter_code
_entity_poly.pdbx_strand_id
1 'polypeptide(L)'
;MRESRSVVRWLVGLVHEVLVLYGRLGGSQFAAAISYRALFSLVPLATFLASILAWMLVSDRVDQQDIVSAIAAQLGLSSQGIARLNTLIDSVPSPWSLAGLVTLSLALWGATGVMNAMQKTLAVIFDDGASRSLLRRGAVSGLLVFGAIDVILCGVAVSLLAHFTDTVSQSLGEALGWQPFGFGILLGVVVPTVLIFAVFVLLYRYLPIRRPGWRSALAGGAAAAVGFQAVQAGLGWYLSGPADFTAVYASASAIFVFLFSVYLSAIAFVVCAILTCALDQRLGGGHAADGGDAFPAKLPLAEFAFPGPLRERLVAAIMNGLKTTTTGLYEEYLRAGRALEEVGSQALVIASDGRPVAMIETTAIELRRLSDVGLQFAIDEGEGFETLEAWREAHVRFFTSEEMVAALGEPSVAIDDDTILVCETFRLVQVVG
;
A
#
# COMPACT_ATOMS: atom_id res chain seq x y z
N MET A 1 -20.97 -33.56 -8.30
CA MET A 1 -20.13 -33.07 -9.43
C MET A 1 -20.48 -31.66 -9.92
N ARG A 2 -21.73 -31.18 -9.83
CA ARG A 2 -22.13 -29.83 -10.30
C ARG A 2 -21.56 -28.67 -9.44
N GLU A 3 -21.50 -28.84 -8.12
CA GLU A 3 -20.94 -27.84 -7.18
C GLU A 3 -19.41 -27.74 -7.22
N SER A 4 -18.69 -28.85 -7.43
CA SER A 4 -17.23 -28.82 -7.60
C SER A 4 -16.80 -27.99 -8.83
N ARG A 5 -17.60 -28.02 -9.92
CA ARG A 5 -17.34 -27.22 -11.12
C ARG A 5 -17.60 -25.72 -10.93
N SER A 6 -18.47 -25.32 -10.00
CA SER A 6 -18.72 -23.90 -9.72
C SER A 6 -17.62 -23.30 -8.84
N VAL A 7 -17.14 -24.03 -7.84
CA VAL A 7 -16.02 -23.58 -6.97
C VAL A 7 -14.72 -23.42 -7.77
N VAL A 8 -14.39 -24.39 -8.63
CA VAL A 8 -13.18 -24.30 -9.47
C VAL A 8 -13.25 -23.11 -10.42
N ARG A 9 -14.38 -22.88 -11.09
CA ARG A 9 -14.55 -21.68 -11.95
C ARG A 9 -14.44 -20.39 -11.15
N TRP A 10 -15.01 -20.35 -9.94
CA TRP A 10 -14.92 -19.19 -9.07
C TRP A 10 -13.47 -18.87 -8.68
N LEU A 11 -12.70 -19.90 -8.28
CA LEU A 11 -11.29 -19.78 -7.93
C LEU A 11 -10.43 -19.37 -9.14
N VAL A 12 -10.63 -20.00 -10.30
CA VAL A 12 -9.92 -19.64 -11.53
C VAL A 12 -10.21 -18.19 -11.92
N GLY A 13 -11.47 -17.76 -11.82
CA GLY A 13 -11.84 -16.36 -12.07
C GLY A 13 -11.18 -15.40 -11.08
N LEU A 14 -11.05 -15.78 -9.80
CA LEU A 14 -10.39 -14.97 -8.78
C LEU A 14 -8.88 -14.84 -9.05
N VAL A 15 -8.21 -15.94 -9.37
CA VAL A 15 -6.78 -15.93 -9.69
C VAL A 15 -6.51 -15.11 -10.95
N HIS A 16 -7.33 -15.29 -11.99
CA HIS A 16 -7.21 -14.51 -13.22
C HIS A 16 -7.37 -13.00 -12.96
N GLU A 17 -8.39 -12.62 -12.19
CA GLU A 17 -8.62 -11.22 -11.78
C GLU A 17 -7.41 -10.64 -11.03
N VAL A 18 -6.84 -11.38 -10.06
CA VAL A 18 -5.66 -10.96 -9.31
C VAL A 18 -4.45 -10.75 -10.23
N LEU A 19 -4.20 -11.68 -11.17
CA LEU A 19 -3.07 -11.59 -12.11
C LEU A 19 -3.22 -10.42 -13.08
N VAL A 20 -4.42 -10.21 -13.63
CA VAL A 20 -4.72 -9.09 -14.54
C VAL A 20 -4.56 -7.75 -13.81
N LEU A 21 -5.12 -7.61 -12.60
CA LEU A 21 -4.98 -6.41 -11.78
C LEU A 21 -3.51 -6.15 -11.41
N TYR A 22 -2.76 -7.19 -11.05
CA TYR A 22 -1.34 -7.07 -10.74
C TYR A 22 -0.54 -6.51 -11.92
N GLY A 23 -0.81 -7.00 -13.13
CA GLY A 23 -0.19 -6.50 -14.37
C GLY A 23 -0.59 -5.06 -14.67
N ARG A 24 -1.90 -4.75 -14.64
CA ARG A 24 -2.46 -3.43 -14.96
C ARG A 24 -1.96 -2.34 -14.02
N LEU A 25 -1.87 -2.63 -12.72
CA LEU A 25 -1.43 -1.69 -11.70
C LEU A 25 0.10 -1.57 -11.59
N GLY A 26 0.87 -2.34 -12.38
CA GLY A 26 2.32 -2.37 -12.27
C GLY A 26 2.81 -2.88 -10.91
N GLY A 27 2.22 -3.96 -10.40
CA GLY A 27 2.46 -4.48 -9.04
C GLY A 27 3.94 -4.66 -8.67
N SER A 28 4.79 -5.03 -9.63
CA SER A 28 6.24 -5.14 -9.42
C SER A 28 6.92 -3.80 -9.13
N GLN A 29 6.42 -2.69 -9.68
CA GLN A 29 6.92 -1.35 -9.40
C GLN A 29 6.61 -0.93 -7.96
N PHE A 30 5.41 -1.27 -7.46
CA PHE A 30 5.08 -1.07 -6.05
C PHE A 30 5.98 -1.90 -5.13
N ALA A 31 6.20 -3.17 -5.46
CA ALA A 31 7.10 -4.03 -4.69
C ALA A 31 8.54 -3.48 -4.68
N ALA A 32 9.03 -3.00 -5.82
CA ALA A 32 10.35 -2.37 -5.93
C ALA A 32 10.43 -1.09 -5.08
N ALA A 33 9.41 -0.24 -5.10
CA ALA A 33 9.36 0.98 -4.30
C ALA A 33 9.38 0.70 -2.79
N ILE A 34 8.62 -0.29 -2.32
CA ILE A 34 8.62 -0.73 -0.91
C ILE A 34 10.02 -1.22 -0.52
N SER A 35 10.63 -2.06 -1.36
CA SER A 35 11.93 -2.69 -1.09
C SER A 35 13.08 -1.69 -1.08
N TYR A 36 13.07 -0.76 -2.02
CA TYR A 36 14.05 0.33 -2.08
C TYR A 36 14.00 1.17 -0.79
N ARG A 37 12.80 1.51 -0.31
CA ARG A 37 12.67 2.26 0.95
C ARG A 37 13.08 1.44 2.18
N ALA A 38 12.83 0.13 2.17
CA ALA A 38 13.26 -0.77 3.24
C ALA A 38 14.79 -0.83 3.35
N LEU A 39 15.51 -0.81 2.21
CA LEU A 39 16.96 -0.78 2.18
C LEU A 39 17.55 0.43 2.92
N PHE A 40 16.98 1.63 2.74
CA PHE A 40 17.43 2.83 3.46
C PHE A 40 17.06 2.83 4.95
N SER A 41 16.03 2.08 5.34
CA SER A 41 15.67 1.92 6.75
C SER A 41 16.53 0.89 7.49
N LEU A 42 17.15 -0.05 6.76
CA LEU A 42 17.88 -1.18 7.34
C LEU A 42 19.06 -0.73 8.18
N VAL A 43 19.94 0.12 7.63
CA VAL A 43 21.19 0.49 8.31
C VAL A 43 20.91 1.24 9.61
N PRO A 44 20.10 2.33 9.64
CA PRO A 44 19.81 3.01 10.90
C PRO A 44 19.07 2.12 11.90
N LEU A 45 18.13 1.28 11.44
CA LEU A 45 17.41 0.38 12.34
C LEU A 45 18.35 -0.66 12.95
N ALA A 46 19.18 -1.32 12.15
CA ALA A 46 20.14 -2.32 12.63
C ALA A 46 21.15 -1.70 13.60
N THR A 47 21.66 -0.50 13.31
CA THR A 47 22.55 0.23 14.21
C THR A 47 21.87 0.58 15.53
N PHE A 48 20.62 1.06 15.50
CA PHE A 48 19.88 1.40 16.72
C PHE A 48 19.57 0.16 17.57
N LEU A 49 19.17 -0.95 16.94
CA LEU A 49 18.95 -2.23 17.63
C LEU A 49 20.24 -2.79 18.23
N ALA A 50 21.37 -2.66 17.52
CA ALA A 50 22.68 -3.04 18.05
C ALA A 50 23.06 -2.18 19.28
N SER A 51 22.78 -0.87 19.27
CA SER A 51 22.94 0.00 20.44
C SER A 51 22.06 -0.42 21.62
N ILE A 52 20.80 -0.80 21.38
CA ILE A 52 19.92 -1.32 22.45
C ILE A 52 20.50 -2.62 23.03
N LEU A 53 20.92 -3.56 22.17
CA LEU A 53 21.47 -4.84 22.61
C LEU A 53 22.75 -4.65 23.41
N ALA A 54 23.69 -3.83 22.91
CA ALA A 54 24.92 -3.50 23.63
C ALA A 54 24.63 -2.87 25.00
N TRP A 55 23.67 -1.93 25.05
CA TRP A 55 23.25 -1.30 26.30
C TRP A 55 22.60 -2.30 27.28
N MET A 56 21.79 -3.24 26.80
CA MET A 56 21.19 -4.29 27.64
C MET A 56 22.27 -5.21 28.23
N LEU A 57 23.30 -5.55 27.45
CA LEU A 57 24.41 -6.42 27.86
C LEU A 57 25.36 -5.76 28.87
N VAL A 58 25.52 -4.43 28.81
CA VAL A 58 26.42 -3.66 29.71
C VAL A 58 25.73 -3.23 31.01
N SER A 59 24.39 -3.27 31.08
CA SER A 59 23.68 -2.87 32.30
C SER A 59 23.94 -3.83 33.47
N ASP A 60 24.14 -3.28 34.68
CA ASP A 60 24.40 -3.99 35.97
C ASP A 60 23.36 -5.08 36.38
N ARG A 61 22.40 -5.40 35.52
CA ARG A 61 21.29 -6.33 35.79
C ARG A 61 21.58 -7.75 35.31
N VAL A 62 22.63 -7.98 34.53
CA VAL A 62 22.95 -9.27 33.92
C VAL A 62 24.47 -9.48 33.91
N ASP A 63 24.95 -10.66 34.31
CA ASP A 63 26.38 -10.96 34.30
C ASP A 63 26.88 -11.05 32.84
N GLN A 64 27.54 -9.99 32.37
CA GLN A 64 27.92 -9.79 30.97
C GLN A 64 28.76 -10.97 30.43
N GLN A 65 29.56 -11.58 31.30
CA GLN A 65 30.47 -12.67 30.93
C GLN A 65 29.73 -13.97 30.56
N ASP A 66 28.61 -14.26 31.22
CA ASP A 66 27.82 -15.49 30.98
C ASP A 66 27.07 -15.42 29.66
N ILE A 67 26.49 -14.26 29.32
CA ILE A 67 25.79 -14.09 28.04
C ILE A 67 26.76 -14.03 26.87
N VAL A 68 27.85 -13.26 27.00
CA VAL A 68 28.85 -13.15 25.93
C VAL A 68 29.50 -14.51 25.67
N SER A 69 29.79 -15.29 26.71
CA SER A 69 30.34 -16.65 26.54
C SER A 69 29.32 -17.63 25.94
N ALA A 70 28.04 -17.54 26.29
CA ALA A 70 26.97 -18.33 25.67
C ALA A 70 26.80 -18.01 24.17
N ILE A 71 26.73 -16.72 23.81
CA ILE A 71 26.66 -16.27 22.41
C ILE A 71 27.91 -16.71 21.64
N ALA A 72 29.09 -16.58 22.25
CA ALA A 72 30.35 -16.98 21.63
C ALA A 72 30.46 -18.49 21.42
N ALA A 73 29.99 -19.29 22.38
CA ALA A 73 29.93 -20.74 22.23
C ALA A 73 29.00 -21.15 21.08
N GLN A 74 27.85 -20.48 20.95
CA GLN A 74 26.86 -20.78 19.93
C GLN A 74 27.29 -20.33 18.52
N LEU A 75 28.07 -19.25 18.43
CA LEU A 75 28.66 -18.76 17.19
C LEU A 75 30.03 -19.39 16.87
N GLY A 76 30.56 -20.27 17.72
CA GLY A 76 31.87 -20.91 17.55
C GLY A 76 33.04 -19.91 17.57
N LEU A 77 32.90 -18.78 18.29
CA LEU A 77 33.92 -17.74 18.34
C LEU A 77 35.15 -18.22 19.12
N SER A 78 36.34 -17.97 18.57
CA SER A 78 37.60 -18.18 19.29
C SER A 78 37.74 -17.19 20.45
N SER A 79 38.69 -17.43 21.36
CA SER A 79 39.03 -16.49 22.44
C SER A 79 39.37 -15.08 21.92
N GLN A 80 39.96 -14.98 20.72
CA GLN A 80 40.16 -13.71 20.03
C GLN A 80 38.85 -13.09 19.52
N GLY A 81 37.90 -13.90 19.05
CA GLY A 81 36.57 -13.45 18.65
C GLY A 81 35.77 -12.86 19.82
N ILE A 82 35.88 -13.47 21.00
CA ILE A 82 35.26 -12.97 22.24
C ILE A 82 35.85 -11.62 22.64
N ALA A 83 37.19 -11.48 22.63
CA ALA A 83 37.85 -10.22 22.93
C ALA A 83 37.41 -9.11 21.97
N ARG A 84 37.32 -9.41 20.66
CA ARG A 84 36.80 -8.46 19.67
C ARG A 84 35.34 -8.08 19.93
N LEU A 85 34.50 -9.05 20.29
CA LEU A 85 33.10 -8.80 20.59
C LEU A 85 32.93 -7.85 21.79
N ASN A 86 33.69 -8.05 22.86
CA ASN A 86 33.67 -7.14 24.02
C ASN A 86 34.10 -5.72 23.63
N THR A 87 35.20 -5.58 22.88
CA THR A 87 35.62 -4.26 22.40
C THR A 87 34.60 -3.58 21.50
N LEU A 88 33.85 -4.36 20.70
CA LEU A 88 32.78 -3.84 19.86
C LEU A 88 31.61 -3.36 20.72
N ILE A 89 31.15 -4.16 21.68
CA ILE A 89 30.06 -3.81 22.61
C ILE A 89 30.39 -2.51 23.36
N ASP A 90 31.59 -2.38 23.89
CA ASP A 90 32.03 -1.18 24.64
C ASP A 90 32.15 0.06 23.75
N SER A 91 32.41 -0.14 22.45
CA SER A 91 32.53 0.95 21.46
C SER A 91 31.18 1.43 20.90
N VAL A 92 30.09 0.68 21.11
CA VAL A 92 28.76 1.08 20.60
C VAL A 92 28.22 2.23 21.45
N PRO A 93 27.88 3.39 20.86
CA PRO A 93 27.25 4.47 21.60
C PRO A 93 25.94 4.04 22.24
N SER A 94 25.69 4.50 23.48
CA SER A 94 24.41 4.31 24.16
C SER A 94 23.24 4.72 23.26
N PRO A 95 22.12 3.98 23.25
CA PRO A 95 20.93 4.33 22.45
C PRO A 95 20.37 5.71 22.82
N TRP A 96 20.66 6.19 24.04
CA TRP A 96 20.24 7.49 24.55
C TRP A 96 21.25 8.63 24.30
N SER A 97 22.40 8.33 23.69
CA SER A 97 23.38 9.34 23.29
C SER A 97 22.87 10.17 22.10
N LEU A 98 23.50 11.32 21.81
CA LEU A 98 23.19 12.11 20.62
C LEU A 98 23.29 11.26 19.34
N ALA A 99 24.32 10.40 19.24
CA ALA A 99 24.47 9.47 18.13
C ALA A 99 23.29 8.49 18.05
N GLY A 100 22.91 7.88 19.17
CA GLY A 100 21.76 6.96 19.25
C GLY A 100 20.44 7.62 18.85
N LEU A 101 20.18 8.86 19.29
CA LEU A 101 18.99 9.62 18.93
C LEU A 101 18.96 10.02 17.44
N VAL A 102 20.11 10.36 16.86
CA VAL A 102 20.24 10.61 15.42
C VAL A 102 19.94 9.34 14.64
N THR A 103 20.50 8.20 15.05
CA THR A 103 20.25 6.89 14.44
C THR A 103 18.77 6.49 14.55
N LEU A 104 18.14 6.70 15.71
CA LEU A 104 16.69 6.49 15.90
C LEU A 104 15.87 7.36 14.94
N SER A 105 16.22 8.63 14.82
CA SER A 105 15.52 9.57 13.94
C SER A 105 15.61 9.14 12.48
N LEU A 106 16.79 8.69 12.03
CA LEU A 106 17.00 8.14 10.69
C LEU A 106 16.22 6.82 10.48
N ALA A 107 16.16 5.95 11.49
CA ALA A 107 15.39 4.71 11.43
C ALA A 107 13.88 4.99 11.32
N LEU A 108 13.36 5.92 12.12
CA LEU A 108 11.96 6.35 12.06
C LEU A 108 11.61 7.00 10.73
N TRP A 109 12.51 7.82 10.18
CA TRP A 109 12.35 8.41 8.85
C TRP A 109 12.29 7.33 7.75
N GLY A 110 13.20 6.36 7.78
CA GLY A 110 13.21 5.23 6.85
C GLY A 110 11.94 4.37 6.96
N ALA A 111 11.52 4.02 8.17
CA ALA A 111 10.31 3.25 8.43
C ALA A 111 9.04 4.00 7.99
N THR A 112 8.98 5.31 8.23
CA THR A 112 7.91 6.18 7.70
C THR A 112 7.89 6.15 6.17
N GLY A 113 9.07 6.12 5.54
CA GLY A 113 9.23 5.95 4.10
C GLY A 113 8.56 4.68 3.58
N VAL A 114 8.87 3.52 4.17
CA VAL A 114 8.30 2.21 3.81
C VAL A 114 6.77 2.21 3.98
N MET A 115 6.30 2.68 5.14
CA MET A 115 4.88 2.75 5.43
C MET A 115 4.12 3.62 4.42
N ASN A 116 4.68 4.77 4.05
CA ASN A 116 4.09 5.64 3.04
C ASN A 116 4.03 4.98 1.66
N ALA A 117 5.02 4.17 1.28
CA ALA A 117 4.96 3.39 0.04
C ALA A 117 3.84 2.33 0.11
N MET A 118 3.75 1.58 1.21
CA MET A 118 2.67 0.60 1.40
C MET A 118 1.29 1.26 1.37
N GLN A 119 1.10 2.42 2.01
CA GLN A 119 -0.15 3.17 1.96
C GLN A 119 -0.52 3.63 0.56
N LYS A 120 0.44 4.16 -0.21
CA LYS A 120 0.20 4.56 -1.61
C LYS A 120 -0.20 3.36 -2.45
N THR A 121 0.50 2.23 -2.29
CA THR A 121 0.16 0.97 -2.97
C THR A 121 -1.24 0.49 -2.62
N LEU A 122 -1.60 0.47 -1.34
CA LEU A 122 -2.95 0.06 -0.92
C LEU A 122 -4.02 1.05 -1.35
N ALA A 123 -3.76 2.36 -1.33
CA ALA A 123 -4.71 3.36 -1.81
C ALA A 123 -5.03 3.16 -3.30
N VAL A 124 -4.02 2.81 -4.11
CA VAL A 124 -4.22 2.47 -5.52
C VAL A 124 -4.98 1.15 -5.68
N ILE A 125 -4.63 0.10 -4.90
CA ILE A 125 -5.27 -1.23 -5.01
C ILE A 125 -6.74 -1.20 -4.57
N PHE A 126 -7.06 -0.39 -3.56
CA PHE A 126 -8.42 -0.26 -3.02
C PHE A 126 -9.21 0.90 -3.68
N ASP A 127 -8.63 1.51 -4.73
CA ASP A 127 -9.21 2.58 -5.55
C ASP A 127 -9.74 3.77 -4.75
N ASP A 128 -8.91 4.26 -3.82
CA ASP A 128 -9.25 5.38 -2.95
C ASP A 128 -8.54 6.65 -3.46
N GLY A 129 -9.20 7.42 -4.33
CA GLY A 129 -8.75 8.75 -4.79
C GLY A 129 -8.68 9.85 -3.72
N ALA A 130 -8.91 9.51 -2.44
CA ALA A 130 -9.06 10.49 -1.37
C ALA A 130 -7.72 10.88 -0.69
N SER A 131 -7.43 12.18 -0.69
CA SER A 131 -6.32 12.74 0.08
C SER A 131 -6.71 12.92 1.56
N ARG A 132 -6.10 12.15 2.49
CA ARG A 132 -6.21 12.42 3.94
C ARG A 132 -5.28 13.58 4.34
N SER A 133 -5.66 14.36 5.35
CA SER A 133 -4.80 15.38 5.97
C SER A 133 -3.49 14.76 6.49
N LEU A 134 -2.37 15.48 6.28
CA LEU A 134 -1.01 14.99 6.53
C LEU A 134 -0.78 14.49 7.97
N LEU A 135 -1.46 15.11 8.96
CA LEU A 135 -1.32 14.79 10.38
C LEU A 135 -1.93 13.43 10.75
N ARG A 136 -3.11 13.10 10.22
CA ARG A 136 -3.79 11.81 10.49
C ARG A 136 -3.13 10.65 9.76
N ARG A 137 -2.52 10.93 8.60
CA ARG A 137 -1.61 9.99 7.89
C ARG A 137 -0.39 9.69 8.75
N GLY A 138 0.28 10.71 9.29
CA GLY A 138 1.45 10.55 10.16
C GLY A 138 1.18 9.72 11.43
N ALA A 139 0.06 9.96 12.12
CA ALA A 139 -0.26 9.23 13.36
C ALA A 139 -0.59 7.75 13.13
N VAL A 140 -1.34 7.41 12.07
CA VAL A 140 -1.65 6.02 11.72
C VAL A 140 -0.41 5.31 11.18
N SER A 141 0.40 5.99 10.35
CA SER A 141 1.70 5.47 9.91
C SER A 141 2.62 5.19 11.10
N GLY A 142 2.72 6.13 12.05
CA GLY A 142 3.52 5.98 13.25
C GLY A 142 3.08 4.79 14.09
N LEU A 143 1.79 4.69 14.44
CA LEU A 143 1.25 3.59 15.24
C LEU A 143 1.50 2.22 14.58
N LEU A 144 1.36 2.12 13.26
CA LEU A 144 1.57 0.86 12.53
C LEU A 144 3.06 0.54 12.34
N VAL A 145 3.93 1.55 12.21
CA VAL A 145 5.39 1.36 12.25
C VAL A 145 5.82 0.86 13.62
N PHE A 146 5.35 1.48 14.70
CA PHE A 146 5.60 1.00 16.06
C PHE A 146 5.06 -0.42 16.24
N GLY A 147 3.84 -0.72 15.81
CA GLY A 147 3.27 -2.07 15.88
C GLY A 147 4.04 -3.10 15.05
N ALA A 148 4.53 -2.75 13.87
CA ALA A 148 5.34 -3.65 13.04
C ALA A 148 6.72 -3.92 13.66
N ILE A 149 7.38 -2.88 14.20
CA ILE A 149 8.64 -3.00 14.92
C ILE A 149 8.45 -3.85 16.19
N ASP A 150 7.40 -3.59 16.95
CA ASP A 150 7.07 -4.33 18.18
C ASP A 150 6.80 -5.80 17.87
N VAL A 151 6.11 -6.12 16.76
CA VAL A 151 5.92 -7.51 16.34
C VAL A 151 7.21 -8.18 15.85
N ILE A 152 8.09 -7.45 15.13
CA ILE A 152 9.40 -7.99 14.76
C ILE A 152 10.23 -8.29 16.02
N LEU A 153 10.24 -7.36 16.98
CA LEU A 153 10.94 -7.53 18.26
C LEU A 153 10.34 -8.66 19.09
N CYS A 154 9.01 -8.76 19.18
CA CYS A 154 8.33 -9.88 19.81
C CYS A 154 8.62 -11.20 19.09
N GLY A 155 8.67 -11.22 17.76
CA GLY A 155 9.01 -12.40 16.97
C GLY A 155 10.43 -12.88 17.21
N VAL A 156 11.40 -11.97 17.24
CA VAL A 156 12.80 -12.27 17.62
C VAL A 156 12.87 -12.74 19.07
N ALA A 157 12.21 -12.04 20.00
CA ALA A 157 12.18 -12.40 21.42
C ALA A 157 11.53 -13.78 21.64
N VAL A 158 10.43 -14.10 20.93
CA VAL A 158 9.78 -15.41 20.94
C VAL A 158 10.68 -16.47 20.32
N SER A 159 11.43 -16.16 19.25
CA SER A 159 12.35 -17.12 18.63
C SER A 159 13.54 -17.43 19.54
N LEU A 160 14.09 -16.40 20.21
CA LEU A 160 15.12 -16.55 21.23
C LEU A 160 14.59 -17.31 22.46
N LEU A 161 13.37 -16.98 22.91
CA LEU A 161 12.70 -17.68 23.99
C LEU A 161 12.36 -19.12 23.63
N ALA A 162 12.01 -19.41 22.36
CA ALA A 162 11.75 -20.75 21.86
C ALA A 162 13.03 -21.61 21.95
N HIS A 163 14.17 -21.05 21.53
CA HIS A 163 15.47 -21.70 21.65
C HIS A 163 15.91 -21.90 23.11
N PHE A 164 15.57 -20.95 23.98
CA PHE A 164 15.75 -21.08 25.42
C PHE A 164 14.81 -22.15 26.02
N THR A 165 13.56 -22.22 25.57
CA THR A 165 12.60 -23.25 26.02
C THR A 165 12.94 -24.64 25.50
N ASP A 166 13.60 -24.80 24.35
CA ASP A 166 14.12 -26.13 23.94
C ASP A 166 15.21 -26.60 24.92
N THR A 167 16.08 -25.69 25.36
CA THR A 167 17.12 -25.97 26.38
C THR A 167 16.52 -26.27 27.77
N VAL A 168 15.52 -25.48 28.18
CA VAL A 168 14.84 -25.62 29.47
C VAL A 168 13.87 -26.82 29.49
N SER A 169 13.21 -27.13 28.36
CA SER A 169 12.29 -28.27 28.26
C SER A 169 13.01 -29.61 28.22
N GLN A 170 14.23 -29.67 27.68
CA GLN A 170 15.08 -30.86 27.79
C GLN A 170 15.49 -31.12 29.24
N SER A 171 15.94 -30.08 29.96
CA SER A 171 16.36 -30.20 31.36
C SER A 171 15.21 -30.47 32.34
N LEU A 172 14.04 -29.84 32.15
CA LEU A 172 12.82 -30.15 32.91
C LEU A 172 12.23 -31.51 32.54
N GLY A 173 12.29 -31.91 31.26
CA GLY A 173 11.83 -33.22 30.80
C GLY A 173 12.63 -34.37 31.39
N GLU A 174 13.95 -34.20 31.53
CA GLU A 174 14.83 -35.13 32.25
C GLU A 174 14.55 -35.16 33.76
N ALA A 175 14.24 -34.02 34.38
CA ALA A 175 13.96 -33.93 35.81
C ALA A 175 12.56 -34.44 36.23
N LEU A 176 11.55 -34.27 35.38
CA LEU A 176 10.14 -34.62 35.65
C LEU A 176 9.69 -35.92 34.95
N GLY A 177 10.53 -36.52 34.11
CA GLY A 177 10.23 -37.77 33.40
C GLY A 177 9.13 -37.64 32.33
N TRP A 178 8.83 -36.42 31.89
CA TRP A 178 7.86 -36.14 30.83
C TRP A 178 8.59 -35.94 29.52
N GLN A 179 8.12 -36.56 28.43
CA GLN A 179 8.63 -36.19 27.10
C GLN A 179 8.20 -34.74 26.80
N PRO A 180 9.12 -33.86 26.34
CA PRO A 180 8.79 -32.49 25.98
C PRO A 180 8.04 -32.48 24.64
N PHE A 181 6.79 -32.96 24.65
CA PHE A 181 5.98 -33.06 23.45
C PHE A 181 5.23 -31.75 23.21
N GLY A 182 5.63 -31.00 22.18
CA GLY A 182 4.81 -29.95 21.56
C GLY A 182 5.08 -28.49 21.95
N PHE A 183 5.75 -28.21 23.08
CA PHE A 183 6.03 -26.82 23.49
C PHE A 183 6.96 -26.08 22.52
N GLY A 184 8.02 -26.74 22.04
CA GLY A 184 8.94 -26.16 21.04
C GLY A 184 8.27 -25.89 19.69
N ILE A 185 7.36 -26.77 19.25
CA ILE A 185 6.59 -26.56 18.01
C ILE A 185 5.60 -25.39 18.18
N LEU A 186 4.92 -25.31 19.32
CA LEU A 186 3.97 -24.23 19.63
C LEU A 186 4.68 -22.87 19.63
N LEU A 187 5.77 -22.73 20.38
CA LEU A 187 6.50 -21.47 20.53
C LEU A 187 7.35 -21.12 19.30
N GLY A 188 7.96 -22.11 18.65
CA GLY A 188 8.87 -21.91 17.52
C GLY A 188 8.17 -21.75 16.16
N VAL A 189 6.96 -22.30 15.99
CA VAL A 189 6.25 -22.28 14.70
C VAL A 189 4.90 -21.59 14.80
N VAL A 190 4.05 -22.01 15.74
CA VAL A 190 2.66 -21.53 15.80
C VAL A 190 2.60 -20.06 16.20
N VAL A 191 3.28 -19.66 17.28
CA VAL A 191 3.25 -18.26 17.76
C VAL A 191 3.78 -17.27 16.70
N PRO A 192 4.96 -17.46 16.09
CA PRO A 192 5.44 -16.57 15.03
C PRO A 192 4.51 -16.51 13.83
N THR A 193 3.93 -17.65 13.43
CA THR A 193 2.96 -17.70 12.32
C THR A 193 1.71 -16.88 12.63
N VAL A 194 1.16 -17.01 13.84
CA VAL A 194 -0.01 -16.25 14.28
C VAL A 194 0.30 -14.75 14.37
N LEU A 195 1.50 -14.37 14.82
CA LEU A 195 1.92 -12.97 14.85
C LEU A 195 2.03 -12.37 13.44
N ILE A 196 2.67 -13.08 12.51
CA ILE A 196 2.78 -12.64 11.11
C ILE A 196 1.39 -12.51 10.47
N PHE A 197 0.54 -13.50 10.70
CA PHE A 197 -0.85 -13.47 10.26
C PHE A 197 -1.60 -12.25 10.81
N ALA A 198 -1.52 -12.02 12.13
CA ALA A 198 -2.16 -10.87 12.77
C ALA A 198 -1.67 -9.55 12.17
N VAL A 199 -0.37 -9.39 11.92
CA VAL A 199 0.18 -8.20 11.26
C VAL A 199 -0.42 -7.98 9.88
N PHE A 200 -0.42 -8.99 9.00
CA PHE A 200 -1.00 -8.82 7.66
C PHE A 200 -2.50 -8.50 7.71
N VAL A 201 -3.25 -9.11 8.63
CA VAL A 201 -4.67 -8.77 8.84
C VAL A 201 -4.82 -7.31 9.28
N LEU A 202 -4.02 -6.85 10.23
CA LEU A 202 -4.04 -5.45 10.70
C LEU A 202 -3.66 -4.48 9.58
N LEU A 203 -2.63 -4.81 8.79
CA LEU A 203 -2.23 -4.02 7.63
C LEU A 203 -3.38 -3.93 6.62
N TYR A 204 -3.96 -5.04 6.18
CA TYR A 204 -5.04 -5.01 5.20
C TYR A 204 -6.35 -4.44 5.74
N ARG A 205 -6.60 -4.48 7.05
CA ARG A 205 -7.83 -3.94 7.65
C ARG A 205 -7.75 -2.43 7.90
N TYR A 206 -6.61 -1.93 8.38
CA TYR A 206 -6.50 -0.57 8.91
C TYR A 206 -5.65 0.37 8.05
N LEU A 207 -4.76 -0.18 7.22
CA LEU A 207 -3.89 0.64 6.37
C LEU A 207 -4.63 1.21 5.14
N PRO A 208 -5.53 0.47 4.44
CA PRO A 208 -6.35 1.03 3.38
C PRO A 208 -7.28 2.15 3.86
N ILE A 209 -7.64 3.05 2.94
CA ILE A 209 -8.56 4.15 3.28
C ILE A 209 -9.98 3.60 3.42
N ARG A 210 -10.43 2.81 2.44
CA ARG A 210 -11.62 1.96 2.52
C ARG A 210 -11.27 0.65 3.23
N ARG A 211 -11.85 0.45 4.41
CA ARG A 211 -11.56 -0.72 5.25
C ARG A 211 -12.29 -1.97 4.71
N PRO A 212 -11.59 -2.97 4.15
CA PRO A 212 -12.23 -4.21 3.70
C PRO A 212 -12.84 -4.96 4.88
N GLY A 213 -13.90 -5.73 4.66
CA GLY A 213 -14.56 -6.52 5.69
C GLY A 213 -13.60 -7.47 6.43
N TRP A 214 -13.96 -7.88 7.65
CA TRP A 214 -13.12 -8.79 8.43
C TRP A 214 -12.85 -10.12 7.72
N ARG A 215 -13.82 -10.65 6.97
CA ARG A 215 -13.67 -11.92 6.25
C ARG A 215 -12.65 -11.86 5.12
N SER A 216 -12.69 -10.79 4.33
CA SER A 216 -11.71 -10.53 3.25
C SER A 216 -10.33 -10.24 3.83
N ALA A 217 -10.24 -9.43 4.89
CA ALA A 217 -8.98 -9.15 5.57
C ALA A 217 -8.33 -10.39 6.21
N LEU A 218 -9.11 -11.28 6.84
CA LEU A 218 -8.62 -12.54 7.38
C LEU A 218 -8.14 -13.49 6.28
N ALA A 219 -8.90 -13.63 5.19
CA ALA A 219 -8.50 -14.48 4.06
C ALA A 219 -7.22 -13.96 3.38
N GLY A 220 -7.15 -12.65 3.15
CA GLY A 220 -5.97 -11.99 2.61
C GLY A 220 -4.75 -12.09 3.52
N GLY A 221 -4.94 -11.86 4.83
CA GLY A 221 -3.88 -12.00 5.82
C GLY A 221 -3.34 -13.42 5.93
N ALA A 222 -4.21 -14.43 5.81
CA ALA A 222 -3.80 -15.84 5.79
C ALA A 222 -2.96 -16.16 4.55
N ALA A 223 -3.42 -15.72 3.38
CA ALA A 223 -2.69 -15.88 2.13
C ALA A 223 -1.32 -15.17 2.18
N ALA A 224 -1.26 -13.97 2.75
CA ALA A 224 -0.02 -13.21 2.90
C ALA A 224 0.96 -13.86 3.89
N ALA A 225 0.47 -14.37 5.02
CA ALA A 225 1.33 -15.07 5.98
C ALA A 225 1.94 -16.34 5.38
N VAL A 226 1.13 -17.14 4.67
CA VAL A 226 1.61 -18.33 3.95
C VAL A 226 2.59 -17.94 2.85
N GLY A 227 2.28 -16.91 2.06
CA GLY A 227 3.15 -16.39 1.00
C GLY A 227 4.49 -15.91 1.54
N PHE A 228 4.48 -15.17 2.65
CA PHE A 228 5.68 -14.70 3.32
C PHE A 228 6.55 -15.88 3.79
N GLN A 229 5.96 -16.88 4.45
CA GLN A 229 6.69 -18.08 4.87
C GLN A 229 7.24 -18.87 3.68
N ALA A 230 6.48 -19.00 2.60
CA ALA A 230 6.94 -19.65 1.38
C ALA A 230 8.14 -18.92 0.75
N VAL A 231 8.13 -17.58 0.76
CA VAL A 231 9.28 -16.77 0.33
C VAL A 231 10.50 -17.04 1.20
N GLN A 232 10.35 -17.01 2.53
CA GLN A 232 11.47 -17.27 3.44
C GLN A 232 12.01 -18.71 3.31
N ALA A 233 11.13 -19.70 3.21
CA ALA A 233 11.52 -21.10 3.05
C ALA A 233 12.21 -21.34 1.69
N GLY A 234 11.68 -20.75 0.61
CA GLY A 234 12.27 -20.84 -0.72
C GLY A 234 13.66 -20.19 -0.79
N LEU A 235 13.83 -19.03 -0.13
CA LEU A 235 15.13 -18.37 -0.02
C LEU A 235 16.10 -19.16 0.86
N GLY A 236 15.64 -19.71 1.98
CA GLY A 236 16.45 -20.57 2.85
C GLY A 236 16.95 -21.81 2.10
N TRP A 237 16.08 -22.47 1.34
CA TRP A 237 16.45 -23.58 0.47
C TRP A 237 17.50 -23.15 -0.57
N TYR A 238 17.29 -22.03 -1.26
CA TYR A 238 18.21 -21.48 -2.25
C TYR A 238 19.62 -21.21 -1.66
N LEU A 239 19.69 -20.65 -0.46
CA LEU A 239 20.96 -20.34 0.22
C LEU A 239 21.65 -21.58 0.81
N SER A 240 20.88 -22.61 1.17
CA SER A 240 21.40 -23.90 1.68
C SER A 240 21.89 -24.86 0.60
N GLY A 241 21.73 -24.49 -0.68
CA GLY A 241 22.13 -25.31 -1.81
C GLY A 241 23.66 -25.48 -1.91
N PRO A 242 24.14 -26.39 -2.78
CA PRO A 242 25.56 -26.74 -2.94
C PRO A 242 26.43 -25.63 -3.58
N ALA A 243 25.87 -24.44 -3.81
CA ALA A 243 26.60 -23.32 -4.40
C ALA A 243 27.37 -22.57 -3.31
N ASP A 244 28.70 -22.58 -3.38
CA ASP A 244 29.61 -21.79 -2.52
C ASP A 244 29.48 -20.28 -2.81
N PHE A 245 28.38 -19.67 -2.37
CA PHE A 245 28.18 -18.21 -2.40
C PHE A 245 29.09 -17.46 -1.40
N THR A 246 29.80 -18.22 -0.55
CA THR A 246 30.53 -17.81 0.65
C THR A 246 31.92 -17.23 0.39
N ALA A 247 32.58 -17.54 -0.73
CA ALA A 247 34.02 -17.25 -0.87
C ALA A 247 34.36 -15.88 -1.50
N VAL A 248 33.51 -15.33 -2.38
CA VAL A 248 33.80 -14.06 -3.10
C VAL A 248 32.71 -13.01 -2.92
N TYR A 249 31.48 -13.44 -2.65
CA TYR A 249 30.33 -12.54 -2.54
C TYR A 249 29.80 -12.36 -1.11
N ALA A 250 30.29 -13.08 -0.10
CA ALA A 250 29.69 -13.13 1.23
C ALA A 250 29.42 -11.79 1.93
N SER A 251 30.28 -10.77 1.75
CA SER A 251 30.08 -9.46 2.38
C SER A 251 29.10 -8.56 1.63
N ALA A 252 28.98 -8.70 0.29
CA ALA A 252 28.05 -7.92 -0.54
C ALA A 252 26.71 -8.64 -0.77
N SER A 253 26.71 -9.97 -0.79
CA SER A 253 25.54 -10.82 -1.06
C SER A 253 24.48 -10.69 0.02
N ALA A 254 24.85 -10.44 1.28
CA ALA A 254 23.88 -10.28 2.36
C ALA A 254 22.89 -9.13 2.07
N ILE A 255 23.36 -8.01 1.54
CA ILE A 255 22.50 -6.88 1.16
C ILE A 255 21.62 -7.25 -0.04
N PHE A 256 22.17 -7.94 -1.04
CA PHE A 256 21.39 -8.38 -2.21
C PHE A 256 20.34 -9.43 -1.86
N VAL A 257 20.69 -10.40 -1.03
CA VAL A 257 19.79 -11.45 -0.52
C VAL A 257 18.69 -10.83 0.33
N PHE A 258 19.04 -9.89 1.21
CA PHE A 258 18.05 -9.11 1.96
C PHE A 258 17.12 -8.35 1.02
N LEU A 259 17.67 -7.56 0.09
CA LEU A 259 16.88 -6.76 -0.85
C LEU A 259 15.96 -7.64 -1.70
N PHE A 260 16.45 -8.79 -2.17
CA PHE A 260 15.67 -9.76 -2.92
C PHE A 260 14.57 -10.40 -2.06
N SER A 261 14.87 -10.76 -0.81
CA SER A 261 13.88 -11.28 0.16
C SER A 261 12.76 -10.28 0.40
N VAL A 262 13.11 -9.01 0.63
CA VAL A 262 12.14 -7.93 0.81
C VAL A 262 11.32 -7.72 -0.46
N TYR A 263 11.95 -7.78 -1.64
CA TYR A 263 11.27 -7.66 -2.92
C TYR A 263 10.25 -8.75 -3.16
N LEU A 264 10.62 -10.01 -2.94
CA LEU A 264 9.68 -11.14 -3.03
C LEU A 264 8.56 -11.04 -2.00
N SER A 265 8.87 -10.62 -0.77
CA SER A 265 7.88 -10.40 0.28
C SER A 265 6.91 -9.26 -0.07
N ALA A 266 7.42 -8.20 -0.70
CA ALA A 266 6.61 -7.08 -1.15
C ALA A 266 5.70 -7.48 -2.33
N ILE A 267 6.16 -8.33 -3.25
CA ILE A 267 5.30 -8.94 -4.28
C ILE A 267 4.18 -9.74 -3.62
N ALA A 268 4.51 -10.64 -2.68
CA ALA A 268 3.51 -11.43 -1.97
C ALA A 268 2.48 -10.53 -1.25
N PHE A 269 2.94 -9.45 -0.62
CA PHE A 269 2.08 -8.45 0.00
C PHE A 269 1.14 -7.76 -1.00
N VAL A 270 1.63 -7.35 -2.17
CA VAL A 270 0.81 -6.71 -3.22
C VAL A 270 -0.22 -7.69 -3.79
N VAL A 271 0.20 -8.90 -4.13
CA VAL A 271 -0.70 -9.95 -4.65
C VAL A 271 -1.81 -10.26 -3.64
N CYS A 272 -1.47 -10.40 -2.36
CA CYS A 272 -2.45 -10.69 -1.32
C CYS A 272 -3.33 -9.48 -0.98
N ALA A 273 -2.86 -8.24 -1.16
CA ALA A 273 -3.69 -7.05 -1.07
C ALA A 273 -4.74 -7.00 -2.19
N ILE A 274 -4.35 -7.31 -3.43
CA ILE A 274 -5.27 -7.41 -4.58
C ILE A 274 -6.28 -8.55 -4.35
N LEU A 275 -5.81 -9.71 -3.86
CA LEU A 275 -6.70 -10.80 -3.45
C LEU A 275 -7.71 -10.35 -2.39
N THR A 276 -7.27 -9.59 -1.38
CA THR A 276 -8.16 -9.05 -0.34
C THR A 276 -9.22 -8.14 -0.96
N CYS A 277 -8.84 -7.24 -1.86
CA CYS A 277 -9.75 -6.35 -2.57
C CYS A 277 -10.76 -7.14 -3.42
N ALA A 278 -10.30 -8.09 -4.24
CA ALA A 278 -11.16 -8.92 -5.08
C ALA A 278 -12.13 -9.79 -4.24
N LEU A 279 -11.66 -10.35 -3.12
CA LEU A 279 -12.51 -11.07 -2.18
C LEU A 279 -13.54 -10.14 -1.52
N ASP A 280 -13.15 -8.93 -1.12
CA ASP A 280 -14.06 -7.95 -0.53
C ASP A 280 -15.17 -7.56 -1.52
N GLN A 281 -14.82 -7.36 -2.78
CA GLN A 281 -15.78 -7.06 -3.84
C GLN A 281 -16.76 -8.22 -4.09
N ARG A 282 -16.28 -9.47 -4.06
CA ARG A 282 -17.10 -10.68 -4.29
C ARG A 282 -17.95 -11.07 -3.08
N LEU A 283 -17.41 -10.94 -1.86
CA LEU A 283 -18.10 -11.30 -0.61
C LEU A 283 -19.00 -10.17 -0.11
N GLY A 284 -18.64 -8.91 -0.36
CA GLY A 284 -19.45 -7.72 -0.07
C GLY A 284 -20.55 -7.48 -1.12
N GLY A 285 -20.49 -8.15 -2.27
CA GLY A 285 -21.45 -8.09 -3.38
C GLY A 285 -22.79 -8.79 -3.15
N GLY A 286 -23.18 -9.04 -1.89
CA GLY A 286 -24.54 -9.45 -1.50
C GLY A 286 -25.49 -8.28 -1.22
N HIS A 287 -25.07 -7.02 -1.40
CA HIS A 287 -25.90 -5.81 -1.22
C HIS A 287 -26.36 -5.19 -2.54
N ALA A 288 -26.41 -5.96 -3.64
CA ALA A 288 -27.03 -5.54 -4.90
C ALA A 288 -28.45 -6.13 -5.10
N ALA A 289 -29.07 -6.62 -4.02
CA ALA A 289 -30.43 -7.15 -4.03
C ALA A 289 -31.13 -6.82 -2.70
N ASP A 290 -31.17 -5.55 -2.33
CA ASP A 290 -32.25 -5.05 -1.46
C ASP A 290 -32.62 -3.64 -1.92
N GLY A 291 -33.92 -3.44 -2.15
CA GLY A 291 -34.46 -2.21 -2.72
C GLY A 291 -34.48 -1.05 -1.72
N GLY A 292 -34.23 0.16 -2.23
CA GLY A 292 -34.45 1.41 -1.50
C GLY A 292 -33.36 2.45 -1.76
N ASP A 293 -33.58 3.31 -2.75
CA ASP A 293 -33.12 4.71 -2.86
C ASP A 293 -31.64 5.08 -2.59
N ALA A 294 -30.70 4.14 -2.65
CA ALA A 294 -29.27 4.43 -2.59
C ALA A 294 -28.54 3.93 -3.85
N PHE A 295 -27.91 4.86 -4.57
CA PHE A 295 -27.11 4.56 -5.76
C PHE A 295 -25.98 3.56 -5.47
N PRO A 296 -25.58 2.76 -6.46
CA PRO A 296 -24.44 1.86 -6.31
C PRO A 296 -23.17 2.66 -5.96
N ALA A 297 -22.64 2.46 -4.75
CA ALA A 297 -21.45 3.12 -4.19
C ALA A 297 -20.12 2.76 -4.89
N LYS A 298 -20.14 2.44 -6.19
CA LYS A 298 -19.01 1.96 -6.99
C LYS A 298 -18.84 2.68 -8.33
N LEU A 299 -19.61 3.74 -8.59
CA LEU A 299 -19.45 4.51 -9.82
C LEU A 299 -18.29 5.51 -9.69
N PRO A 300 -17.51 5.73 -10.76
CA PRO A 300 -16.48 6.77 -10.79
C PRO A 300 -17.08 8.15 -10.49
N LEU A 301 -16.29 9.04 -9.90
CA LEU A 301 -16.72 10.40 -9.62
C LEU A 301 -16.49 11.29 -10.84
N ALA A 302 -17.52 12.05 -11.23
CA ALA A 302 -17.42 13.10 -12.23
C ALA A 302 -17.30 14.46 -11.51
N GLU A 303 -16.16 15.12 -11.71
CA GLU A 303 -15.88 16.43 -11.13
C GLU A 303 -16.00 17.52 -12.21
N PHE A 304 -16.86 18.51 -11.97
CA PHE A 304 -17.03 19.65 -12.87
C PHE A 304 -16.39 20.89 -12.25
N ALA A 305 -15.22 21.29 -12.77
CA ALA A 305 -14.33 22.32 -12.22
C ALA A 305 -13.81 22.03 -10.80
N PHE A 306 -12.93 22.87 -10.27
CA PHE A 306 -12.41 22.77 -8.89
C PHE A 306 -13.49 23.11 -7.84
N PRO A 307 -13.35 22.66 -6.58
CA PRO A 307 -14.28 22.99 -5.51
C PRO A 307 -14.45 24.50 -5.34
N GLY A 308 -15.68 25.00 -5.46
CA GLY A 308 -15.99 26.42 -5.33
C GLY A 308 -17.27 26.84 -6.06
N PRO A 309 -17.50 28.17 -6.21
CA PRO A 309 -18.74 28.70 -6.80
C PRO A 309 -18.98 28.24 -8.24
N LEU A 310 -17.91 27.99 -9.02
CA LEU A 310 -18.04 27.49 -10.39
C LEU A 310 -18.61 26.07 -10.40
N ARG A 311 -18.03 25.15 -9.62
CA ARG A 311 -18.56 23.77 -9.49
C ARG A 311 -20.01 23.77 -9.03
N GLU A 312 -20.36 24.59 -8.04
CA GLU A 312 -21.75 24.67 -7.56
C GLU A 312 -22.74 25.07 -8.66
N ARG A 313 -22.37 26.05 -9.50
CA ARG A 313 -23.17 26.45 -10.67
C ARG A 313 -23.28 25.35 -11.71
N LEU A 314 -22.17 24.68 -12.04
CA LEU A 314 -22.14 23.60 -13.04
C LEU A 314 -22.98 22.41 -12.59
N VAL A 315 -22.82 22.00 -11.33
CA VAL A 315 -23.58 20.91 -10.72
C VAL A 315 -25.08 21.23 -10.71
N ALA A 316 -25.47 22.47 -10.36
CA ALA A 316 -26.86 22.91 -10.44
C ALA A 316 -27.40 22.88 -11.88
N ALA A 317 -26.60 23.27 -12.87
CA ALA A 317 -26.99 23.21 -14.28
C ALA A 317 -27.20 21.75 -14.75
N ILE A 318 -26.38 20.81 -14.30
CA ILE A 318 -26.54 19.37 -14.59
C ILE A 318 -27.83 18.84 -13.95
N MET A 319 -28.07 19.14 -12.66
CA MET A 319 -29.25 18.65 -11.95
C MET A 319 -30.56 19.20 -12.56
N ASN A 320 -30.53 20.40 -13.13
CA ASN A 320 -31.67 21.00 -13.83
C ASN A 320 -31.76 20.59 -15.32
N GLY A 321 -30.84 19.75 -15.81
CA GLY A 321 -30.80 19.29 -17.20
C GLY A 321 -30.37 20.34 -18.23
N LEU A 322 -29.80 21.46 -17.78
CA LEU A 322 -29.29 22.54 -18.65
C LEU A 322 -27.90 22.24 -19.20
N LYS A 323 -27.06 21.54 -18.42
CA LYS A 323 -25.72 21.11 -18.82
C LYS A 323 -25.75 19.63 -19.20
N THR A 324 -25.49 19.33 -20.47
CA THR A 324 -25.44 17.98 -21.04
C THR A 324 -24.15 17.68 -21.78
N THR A 325 -23.28 18.68 -21.95
CA THR A 325 -21.93 18.51 -22.51
C THR A 325 -20.88 19.05 -21.55
N THR A 326 -19.66 18.53 -21.68
CA THR A 326 -18.50 19.05 -20.95
C THR A 326 -17.22 18.91 -21.75
N THR A 327 -16.26 19.78 -21.45
CA THR A 327 -14.98 19.84 -22.13
C THR A 327 -13.82 19.63 -21.17
N GLY A 328 -12.92 18.69 -21.50
CA GLY A 328 -11.63 18.51 -20.83
C GLY A 328 -10.46 18.70 -21.79
N LEU A 329 -9.25 18.96 -21.25
CA LEU A 329 -8.03 18.95 -22.05
C LEU A 329 -7.57 17.51 -22.28
N TYR A 330 -7.31 17.12 -23.53
CA TYR A 330 -6.77 15.78 -23.81
C TYR A 330 -5.40 15.54 -23.15
N GLU A 331 -4.60 16.59 -23.01
CA GLU A 331 -3.30 16.56 -22.32
C GLU A 331 -3.43 16.15 -20.84
N GLU A 332 -4.54 16.47 -20.17
CA GLU A 332 -4.79 16.04 -18.79
C GLU A 332 -4.84 14.50 -18.69
N TYR A 333 -5.52 13.86 -19.63
CA TYR A 333 -5.63 12.40 -19.69
C TYR A 333 -4.26 11.76 -19.97
N LEU A 334 -3.47 12.33 -20.89
CA LEU A 334 -2.13 11.85 -21.21
C LEU A 334 -1.19 11.93 -20.00
N ARG A 335 -1.17 13.06 -19.30
CA ARG A 335 -0.30 13.28 -18.13
C ARG A 335 -0.69 12.44 -16.93
N ALA A 336 -2.00 12.29 -16.70
CA ALA A 336 -2.52 11.47 -15.62
C ALA A 336 -2.46 9.95 -15.94
N GLY A 337 -2.15 9.57 -17.18
CA GLY A 337 -2.19 8.17 -17.64
C GLY A 337 -3.58 7.57 -17.55
N ARG A 338 -4.63 8.39 -17.69
CA ARG A 338 -6.04 7.97 -17.63
C ARG A 338 -6.54 7.60 -19.02
N ALA A 339 -7.37 6.57 -19.09
CA ALA A 339 -8.13 6.27 -20.30
C ALA A 339 -9.28 7.27 -20.43
N LEU A 340 -9.70 7.55 -21.66
CA LEU A 340 -10.97 8.23 -21.92
C LEU A 340 -12.12 7.35 -21.40
N GLU A 341 -13.22 8.00 -21.05
CA GLU A 341 -14.46 7.35 -20.66
C GLU A 341 -14.99 6.45 -21.80
N GLU A 342 -15.90 5.54 -21.48
CA GLU A 342 -16.58 4.71 -22.48
C GLU A 342 -18.02 5.18 -22.63
N VAL A 343 -18.54 5.18 -23.86
CA VAL A 343 -19.96 5.44 -24.11
C VAL A 343 -20.81 4.38 -23.39
N GLY A 344 -21.78 4.82 -22.61
CA GLY A 344 -22.63 4.02 -21.73
C GLY A 344 -22.09 3.88 -20.31
N SER A 345 -20.90 4.41 -20.00
CA SER A 345 -20.40 4.45 -18.63
C SER A 345 -21.20 5.43 -17.78
N GLN A 346 -21.34 5.12 -16.49
CA GLN A 346 -22.06 5.95 -15.52
C GLN A 346 -21.08 6.52 -14.50
N ALA A 347 -21.32 7.77 -14.09
CA ALA A 347 -20.51 8.45 -13.10
C ALA A 347 -21.37 9.24 -12.10
N LEU A 348 -20.86 9.42 -10.88
CA LEU A 348 -21.49 10.21 -9.83
C LEU A 348 -20.94 11.63 -9.86
N VAL A 349 -21.81 12.59 -10.14
CA VAL A 349 -21.52 14.02 -10.01
C VAL A 349 -21.37 14.37 -8.54
N ILE A 350 -20.29 15.07 -8.18
CA ILE A 350 -20.05 15.51 -6.80
C ILE A 350 -20.16 17.02 -6.62
N ALA A 351 -20.66 17.45 -5.47
CA ALA A 351 -20.64 18.85 -5.06
C ALA A 351 -19.24 19.28 -4.55
N SER A 352 -19.08 20.57 -4.27
CA SER A 352 -17.82 21.14 -3.74
C SER A 352 -17.41 20.58 -2.38
N ASP A 353 -18.35 20.07 -1.59
CA ASP A 353 -18.08 19.38 -0.32
C ASP A 353 -17.77 17.89 -0.47
N GLY A 354 -17.73 17.38 -1.70
CA GLY A 354 -17.44 15.99 -2.04
C GLY A 354 -18.63 15.04 -1.97
N ARG A 355 -19.85 15.53 -1.68
CA ARG A 355 -21.04 14.65 -1.64
C ARG A 355 -21.52 14.32 -3.06
N PRO A 356 -21.89 13.06 -3.36
CA PRO A 356 -22.60 12.73 -4.59
C PRO A 356 -23.97 13.40 -4.64
N VAL A 357 -24.32 14.01 -5.76
CA VAL A 357 -25.59 14.74 -5.94
C VAL A 357 -26.38 14.32 -7.17
N ALA A 358 -25.76 13.67 -8.14
CA ALA A 358 -26.44 13.14 -9.32
C ALA A 358 -25.66 11.98 -9.95
N MET A 359 -26.33 11.18 -10.76
CA MET A 359 -25.73 10.16 -11.61
C MET A 359 -25.94 10.55 -13.07
N ILE A 360 -24.86 10.55 -13.85
CA ILE A 360 -24.87 10.81 -15.28
C ILE A 360 -24.41 9.56 -16.05
N GLU A 361 -24.80 9.47 -17.31
CA GLU A 361 -24.36 8.45 -18.25
C GLU A 361 -23.77 9.12 -19.49
N THR A 362 -22.55 8.75 -19.85
CA THR A 362 -21.86 9.25 -21.04
C THR A 362 -22.51 8.67 -22.29
N THR A 363 -22.94 9.54 -23.20
CA THR A 363 -23.63 9.17 -24.45
C THR A 363 -22.78 9.35 -25.69
N ALA A 364 -21.77 10.23 -25.66
CA ALA A 364 -20.81 10.40 -26.74
C ALA A 364 -19.50 10.98 -26.20
N ILE A 365 -18.38 10.62 -26.82
CA ILE A 365 -17.05 11.17 -26.54
C ILE A 365 -16.37 11.43 -27.88
N GLU A 366 -15.90 12.65 -28.07
CA GLU A 366 -15.23 13.06 -29.30
C GLU A 366 -13.98 13.87 -28.99
N LEU A 367 -12.89 13.58 -29.73
CA LEU A 367 -11.71 14.42 -29.71
C LEU A 367 -11.84 15.50 -30.78
N ARG A 368 -11.88 16.77 -30.36
CA ARG A 368 -12.02 17.92 -31.26
C ARG A 368 -10.92 18.93 -30.98
N ARG A 369 -10.49 19.67 -32.01
CA ARG A 369 -9.69 20.89 -31.76
C ARG A 369 -10.56 21.95 -31.11
N LEU A 370 -9.95 22.82 -30.32
CA LEU A 370 -10.61 24.00 -29.73
C LEU A 370 -11.32 24.85 -30.81
N SER A 371 -10.71 24.97 -31.98
CA SER A 371 -11.27 25.67 -33.13
C SER A 371 -12.49 25.00 -33.78
N ASP A 372 -12.66 23.69 -33.61
CA ASP A 372 -13.72 22.89 -34.25
C ASP A 372 -14.97 22.72 -33.35
N VAL A 373 -14.95 23.24 -32.12
CA VAL A 373 -16.13 23.17 -31.23
C VAL A 373 -17.24 24.07 -31.79
N GLY A 374 -18.41 23.46 -32.02
CA GLY A 374 -19.59 24.14 -32.55
C GLY A 374 -20.44 24.83 -31.47
N LEU A 375 -21.19 25.87 -31.86
CA LEU A 375 -21.96 26.71 -30.94
C LEU A 375 -22.97 25.91 -30.11
N GLN A 376 -23.66 24.93 -30.71
CA GLN A 376 -24.64 24.12 -29.97
C GLN A 376 -23.98 23.36 -28.81
N PHE A 377 -22.79 22.80 -29.02
CA PHE A 377 -22.05 22.11 -27.97
C PHE A 377 -21.68 23.06 -26.82
N ALA A 378 -21.28 24.29 -27.15
CA ALA A 378 -20.97 25.33 -26.16
C ALA A 378 -22.22 25.80 -25.38
N ILE A 379 -23.38 25.88 -26.03
CA ILE A 379 -24.66 26.17 -25.38
C ILE A 379 -25.05 25.04 -24.43
N ASP A 380 -24.91 23.79 -24.88
CA ASP A 380 -25.24 22.57 -24.13
C ASP A 380 -24.34 22.36 -22.90
N GLU A 381 -23.25 23.12 -22.76
CA GLU A 381 -22.46 23.16 -21.52
C GLU A 381 -23.21 23.85 -20.37
N GLY A 382 -24.36 24.47 -20.64
CA GLY A 382 -25.32 24.95 -19.63
C GLY A 382 -24.82 26.13 -18.79
N GLU A 383 -23.75 26.79 -19.22
CA GLU A 383 -23.11 27.90 -18.50
C GLU A 383 -23.65 29.30 -18.88
N GLY A 384 -24.53 29.35 -19.90
CA GLY A 384 -25.13 30.59 -20.41
C GLY A 384 -24.33 31.26 -21.52
N PHE A 385 -23.51 30.52 -22.26
CA PHE A 385 -22.80 31.05 -23.42
C PHE A 385 -23.75 31.26 -24.61
N GLU A 386 -23.78 32.48 -25.14
CA GLU A 386 -24.54 32.81 -26.36
C GLU A 386 -23.66 32.81 -27.62
N THR A 387 -22.34 32.84 -27.46
CA THR A 387 -21.37 32.88 -28.56
C THR A 387 -20.19 31.93 -28.32
N LEU A 388 -19.55 31.48 -29.40
CA LEU A 388 -18.37 30.62 -29.32
C LEU A 388 -17.16 31.35 -28.74
N GLU A 389 -17.03 32.65 -29.03
CA GLU A 389 -15.96 33.48 -28.53
C GLU A 389 -16.00 33.56 -27.00
N ALA A 390 -17.19 33.75 -26.41
CA ALA A 390 -17.37 33.80 -24.96
C ALA A 390 -17.06 32.44 -24.30
N TRP A 391 -17.52 31.34 -24.92
CA TRP A 391 -17.20 29.99 -24.45
C TRP A 391 -15.69 29.72 -24.50
N ARG A 392 -15.01 30.07 -25.61
CA ARG A 392 -13.55 29.91 -25.77
C ARG A 392 -12.79 30.72 -24.75
N GLU A 393 -13.15 31.99 -24.56
CA GLU A 393 -12.46 32.85 -23.59
C GLU A 393 -12.56 32.27 -22.16
N ALA A 394 -13.74 31.78 -21.78
CA ALA A 394 -13.95 31.15 -20.47
C ALA A 394 -13.12 29.86 -20.31
N HIS A 395 -13.09 29.01 -21.33
CA HIS A 395 -12.34 27.75 -21.31
C HIS A 395 -10.83 27.96 -21.29
N VAL A 396 -10.31 28.87 -22.13
CA VAL A 396 -8.88 29.24 -22.11
C VAL A 396 -8.51 29.77 -20.72
N ARG A 397 -9.33 30.66 -20.15
CA ARG A 397 -9.08 31.21 -18.81
C ARG A 397 -9.07 30.13 -17.73
N PHE A 398 -9.96 29.14 -17.81
CA PHE A 398 -9.99 28.01 -16.89
C PHE A 398 -8.74 27.13 -17.05
N PHE A 399 -8.40 26.77 -18.29
CA PHE A 399 -7.26 25.92 -18.61
C PHE A 399 -5.90 26.55 -18.29
N THR A 400 -5.81 27.88 -18.33
CA THR A 400 -4.61 28.63 -17.93
C THR A 400 -4.65 29.14 -16.48
N SER A 401 -5.64 28.75 -15.68
CA SER A 401 -5.75 29.17 -14.28
C SER A 401 -4.63 28.59 -13.41
N GLU A 402 -4.27 29.28 -12.32
CA GLU A 402 -3.23 28.80 -11.38
C GLU A 402 -3.55 27.41 -10.82
N GLU A 403 -4.83 27.14 -10.52
CA GLU A 403 -5.30 25.84 -10.03
C GLU A 403 -5.10 24.74 -11.08
N MET A 404 -5.41 25.01 -12.34
CA MET A 404 -5.23 24.05 -13.43
C MET A 404 -3.75 23.80 -13.73
N VAL A 405 -2.93 24.86 -13.75
CA VAL A 405 -1.47 24.73 -13.92
C VAL A 405 -0.87 23.91 -12.77
N ALA A 406 -1.30 24.14 -11.53
CA ALA A 406 -0.86 23.34 -10.38
C ALA A 406 -1.31 21.87 -10.47
N ALA A 407 -2.50 21.60 -11.02
CA ALA A 407 -3.01 20.24 -11.20
C ALA A 407 -2.30 19.48 -12.34
N LEU A 408 -2.03 20.15 -13.47
CA LEU A 408 -1.37 19.56 -14.65
C LEU A 408 0.15 19.42 -14.49
N GLY A 409 0.78 20.25 -13.65
CA GLY A 409 2.23 20.29 -13.47
C GLY A 409 3.02 20.90 -14.64
N GLU A 410 4.35 20.90 -14.51
CA GLU A 410 5.28 21.47 -15.50
C GLU A 410 5.64 20.46 -16.62
N PRO A 411 5.82 20.90 -17.89
CA PRO A 411 5.68 22.29 -18.36
C PRO A 411 4.20 22.70 -18.51
N SER A 412 3.91 23.99 -18.35
CA SER A 412 2.57 24.54 -18.62
C SER A 412 2.14 24.30 -20.09
N VAL A 413 0.85 24.10 -20.29
CA VAL A 413 0.27 23.84 -21.62
C VAL A 413 -0.13 25.17 -22.23
N ALA A 414 0.43 25.51 -23.39
CA ALA A 414 -0.06 26.63 -24.19
C ALA A 414 -1.36 26.22 -24.87
N ILE A 415 -2.40 27.04 -24.76
CA ILE A 415 -3.71 26.79 -25.36
C ILE A 415 -3.83 27.63 -26.63
N ASP A 416 -4.12 26.96 -27.74
CA ASP A 416 -4.31 27.53 -29.08
C ASP A 416 -5.46 26.84 -29.83
N ASP A 417 -5.73 27.29 -31.06
CA ASP A 417 -6.82 26.77 -31.88
C ASP A 417 -6.68 25.28 -32.26
N ASP A 418 -5.46 24.74 -32.24
CA ASP A 418 -5.15 23.34 -32.56
C ASP A 418 -5.17 22.43 -31.32
N THR A 419 -5.34 23.00 -30.13
CA THR A 419 -5.38 22.26 -28.87
C THR A 419 -6.51 21.24 -28.88
N ILE A 420 -6.17 19.98 -28.57
CA ILE A 420 -7.13 18.87 -28.58
C ILE A 420 -7.90 18.80 -27.26
N LEU A 421 -9.21 18.78 -27.39
CA LEU A 421 -10.18 18.68 -26.31
C LEU A 421 -10.85 17.31 -26.32
N VAL A 422 -11.19 16.83 -25.12
CA VAL A 422 -12.12 15.74 -24.92
C VAL A 422 -13.51 16.35 -24.73
N CYS A 423 -14.34 16.26 -25.77
CA CYS A 423 -15.71 16.73 -25.75
C CYS A 423 -16.63 15.55 -25.40
N GLU A 424 -17.20 15.59 -24.19
CA GLU A 424 -18.13 14.57 -23.71
C GLU A 424 -19.58 15.08 -23.78
N THR A 425 -20.50 14.21 -24.19
CA THR A 425 -21.94 14.42 -24.07
C THR A 425 -22.51 13.37 -23.14
N PHE A 426 -23.29 13.78 -22.15
CA PHE A 426 -23.90 12.90 -21.17
C PHE A 426 -25.37 13.24 -20.94
N ARG A 427 -26.09 12.33 -20.29
CA ARG A 427 -27.44 12.55 -19.81
C ARG A 427 -27.54 12.35 -18.31
N LEU A 428 -28.36 13.15 -17.65
CA LEU A 428 -28.73 12.94 -16.26
C LEU A 428 -29.60 11.67 -16.15
N VAL A 429 -29.18 10.72 -15.32
CA VAL A 429 -29.93 9.49 -15.06
C VAL A 429 -30.85 9.65 -13.86
N GLN A 430 -30.32 10.20 -12.75
CA GLN A 430 -31.07 10.37 -11.50
C GLN A 430 -30.37 11.39 -10.58
N VAL A 431 -31.14 12.14 -9.79
CA VAL A 431 -30.64 13.07 -8.75
C VAL A 431 -30.60 12.36 -7.39
N VAL A 432 -29.57 12.63 -6.58
CA VAL A 432 -29.44 12.14 -5.20
C VAL A 432 -30.22 13.08 -4.28
N GLY A 433 -31.27 12.57 -3.65
CA GLY A 433 -32.12 13.30 -2.70
C GLY A 433 -31.55 13.37 -1.30
#